data_AF-A0A4R5XKC9-F1
#
_entry.id   AF-A0A4R5XKC9-F1
#
_cell.length_a   1.000
_cell.length_b   1.000
_cell.length_c   1.000
_cell.angle_alpha   90.00
_cell.angle_beta   90.00
_cell.angle_gamma   90.00
#
_symmetry.space_group_name_H-M   'P 1'
#
loop_
_entity.id
_entity.type
_entity.pdbx_description
1 polymer ?
#
loop_
_entity_poly.entity_id
_entity_poly.type
_entity_poly.pdbx_seq_one_letter_code
_entity_poly.pdbx_strand_id
1 'polypeptide(L)'
;MIQLNHQMKGRMSLMRSAEQFYPSLLNWAGECDWIRVVLQTSSRTNPHAFRDRFTDYDIELYVNNLEWFLQDNWLSHFGTLIAAAPLKPAIDQLHITRLVLFDDGTKMDFQIYQLDLLEKVSQLPPEYDNGYEVLLDKDKLTPLFKPPSFQAYHVKPPTKDQYAELVNSFWWDTSYVAKSLWRDELFFSKYMLDSIIRINYLQPMIEWHIGVQHSWGVNPNKHGRWFKRYVQPALWTRIEQTYAGSSVEDNWNALFNTMNLFSELAIEVGAYLSYPYDKEMEERLTAYCKNIYTLP
;
A
#
# COMPACT_ATOMS: atom_id res chain seq x y z
N MET A 1 -15.80 -19.43 17.64
CA MET A 1 -16.64 -19.41 16.43
C MET A 1 -17.51 -18.18 16.45
N ILE A 2 -17.19 -17.16 15.66
CA ILE A 2 -18.04 -15.97 15.52
C ILE A 2 -19.23 -16.39 14.63
N GLN A 3 -20.43 -16.50 15.21
CA GLN A 3 -21.67 -16.59 14.43
C GLN A 3 -21.86 -15.24 13.73
N LEU A 4 -21.31 -15.11 12.52
CA LEU A 4 -21.65 -14.03 11.61
C LEU A 4 -23.15 -14.09 11.35
N ASN A 5 -23.84 -13.05 11.82
CA ASN A 5 -25.28 -12.86 11.70
C ASN A 5 -25.73 -13.19 10.26
N HIS A 6 -26.67 -14.12 10.09
CA HIS A 6 -27.05 -14.64 8.76
C HIS A 6 -27.53 -13.51 7.81
N GLN A 7 -28.06 -12.42 8.38
CA GLN A 7 -28.41 -11.19 7.67
C GLN A 7 -27.20 -10.46 7.05
N MET A 8 -26.03 -10.42 7.71
CA MET A 8 -24.83 -9.77 7.14
C MET A 8 -24.24 -10.59 5.99
N LYS A 9 -24.27 -11.93 6.08
CA LYS A 9 -23.83 -12.80 4.98
C LYS A 9 -24.66 -12.62 3.71
N GLY A 10 -25.97 -12.39 3.83
CA GLY A 10 -26.85 -12.09 2.70
C GLY A 10 -26.70 -10.67 2.13
N ARG A 11 -26.19 -9.71 2.92
CA ARG A 11 -25.93 -8.33 2.44
C ARG A 11 -24.56 -8.18 1.75
N MET A 12 -23.54 -8.94 2.17
CA MET A 12 -22.24 -8.95 1.48
C MET A 12 -22.27 -9.59 0.08
N SER A 13 -23.34 -10.29 -0.29
CA SER A 13 -23.62 -10.71 -1.68
C SER A 13 -24.27 -9.61 -2.54
N LEU A 14 -24.53 -8.43 -1.96
CA LEU A 14 -25.17 -7.27 -2.62
C LEU A 14 -24.21 -6.09 -2.80
N MET A 15 -22.90 -6.30 -2.62
CA MET A 15 -21.89 -5.26 -2.83
C MET A 15 -22.08 -4.63 -4.20
N ARG A 16 -22.22 -3.30 -4.26
CA ARG A 16 -22.56 -2.60 -5.51
C ARG A 16 -21.51 -2.82 -6.59
N SER A 17 -21.97 -3.19 -7.78
CA SER A 17 -21.12 -3.26 -8.96
C SER A 17 -20.76 -1.84 -9.45
N ALA A 18 -19.70 -1.73 -10.24
CA ALA A 18 -19.33 -0.46 -10.89
C ALA A 18 -20.47 0.11 -11.76
N GLU A 19 -21.23 -0.79 -12.41
CA GLU A 19 -22.38 -0.47 -13.26
C GLU A 19 -23.54 0.17 -12.48
N GLN A 20 -23.70 -0.19 -11.21
CA GLN A 20 -24.71 0.42 -10.32
C GLN A 20 -24.16 1.68 -9.65
N PHE A 21 -22.88 1.66 -9.31
CA PHE A 21 -22.23 2.72 -8.54
C PHE A 21 -22.09 4.02 -9.34
N TYR A 22 -21.47 3.99 -10.52
CA TYR A 22 -21.13 5.22 -11.24
C TYR A 22 -22.36 6.03 -11.67
N PRO A 23 -23.47 5.42 -12.17
CA PRO A 23 -24.68 6.19 -12.45
C PRO A 23 -25.27 6.86 -11.20
N SER A 24 -25.25 6.18 -10.06
CA SER A 24 -25.73 6.76 -8.78
C SER A 24 -24.87 7.95 -8.34
N LEU A 25 -23.54 7.81 -8.40
CA LEU A 25 -22.60 8.89 -8.11
C LEU A 25 -22.81 10.09 -9.04
N LEU A 26 -22.89 9.85 -10.35
CA LEU A 26 -23.03 10.91 -11.34
C LEU A 26 -24.38 11.62 -11.26
N ASN A 27 -25.47 10.90 -10.94
CA ASN A 27 -26.77 11.53 -10.74
C ASN A 27 -26.75 12.47 -9.53
N TRP A 28 -26.27 11.97 -8.38
CA TRP A 28 -26.14 12.78 -7.18
C TRP A 28 -25.22 14.00 -7.39
N ALA A 29 -24.05 13.78 -8.00
CA ALA A 29 -23.10 14.86 -8.26
C ALA A 29 -23.64 15.87 -9.29
N GLY A 30 -24.42 15.41 -10.28
CA GLY A 30 -25.10 16.25 -11.25
C GLY A 30 -26.11 17.20 -10.61
N GLU A 31 -26.92 16.69 -9.69
CA GLU A 31 -27.97 17.42 -8.96
C GLU A 31 -27.42 18.34 -7.85
N CYS A 32 -26.25 18.03 -7.29
CA CYS A 32 -25.61 18.86 -6.26
C CYS A 32 -24.87 20.06 -6.87
N ASP A 33 -25.39 21.27 -6.66
CA ASP A 33 -24.80 22.51 -7.19
C ASP A 33 -23.39 22.80 -6.68
N TRP A 34 -23.06 22.32 -5.47
CA TRP A 34 -21.74 22.51 -4.87
C TRP A 34 -20.64 21.74 -5.58
N ILE A 35 -20.97 20.60 -6.21
CA ILE A 35 -20.01 19.72 -6.88
C ILE A 35 -19.83 20.20 -8.32
N ARG A 36 -18.58 20.49 -8.69
CA ARG A 36 -18.23 21.02 -10.00
C ARG A 36 -17.45 20.02 -10.84
N VAL A 37 -16.51 19.31 -10.23
CA VAL A 37 -15.73 18.24 -10.89
C VAL A 37 -15.73 16.99 -10.02
N VAL A 38 -15.84 15.82 -10.66
CA VAL A 38 -15.73 14.50 -10.04
C VAL A 38 -14.67 13.71 -10.77
N LEU A 39 -13.69 13.20 -10.04
CA LEU A 39 -12.67 12.29 -10.53
C LEU A 39 -12.79 10.93 -9.84
N GLN A 40 -12.56 9.86 -10.58
CA GLN A 40 -12.15 8.58 -10.01
C GLN A 40 -10.63 8.53 -10.07
N THR A 41 -9.97 8.09 -9.01
CA THR A 41 -8.51 7.91 -8.99
C THR A 41 -8.10 6.48 -8.65
N SER A 42 -6.79 6.23 -8.59
CA SER A 42 -6.19 5.02 -8.03
C SER A 42 -6.49 3.76 -8.85
N SER A 43 -6.63 2.61 -8.18
CA SER A 43 -6.62 1.27 -8.77
C SER A 43 -7.74 1.01 -9.77
N ARG A 44 -8.89 1.68 -9.68
CA ARG A 44 -9.99 1.51 -10.64
C ARG A 44 -9.68 2.08 -12.02
N THR A 45 -8.84 3.10 -12.06
CA THR A 45 -8.37 3.81 -13.26
C THR A 45 -7.00 3.38 -13.74
N ASN A 46 -6.33 2.49 -12.99
CA ASN A 46 -5.05 1.92 -13.40
C ASN A 46 -5.26 0.61 -14.20
N PRO A 47 -4.91 0.55 -15.50
CA PRO A 47 -5.09 -0.65 -16.31
C PRO A 47 -4.17 -1.80 -15.87
N HIS A 48 -3.08 -1.49 -15.16
CA HIS A 48 -2.14 -2.48 -14.61
C HIS A 48 -2.53 -2.95 -13.21
N ALA A 49 -3.52 -2.32 -12.58
CA ALA A 49 -3.98 -2.75 -11.28
C ALA A 49 -4.91 -3.96 -11.36
N PHE A 50 -4.74 -4.87 -10.40
CA PHE A 50 -5.72 -5.91 -10.17
C PHE A 50 -6.96 -5.31 -9.52
N ARG A 51 -8.11 -5.63 -10.11
CA ARG A 51 -9.41 -5.17 -9.67
C ARG A 51 -10.29 -6.39 -9.39
N ASP A 52 -10.87 -6.41 -8.20
CA ASP A 52 -11.93 -7.34 -7.82
C ASP A 52 -13.08 -6.58 -7.12
N ARG A 53 -14.04 -7.33 -6.60
CA ARG A 53 -15.21 -6.77 -5.89
C ARG A 53 -14.87 -5.95 -4.64
N PHE A 54 -13.68 -6.12 -4.06
CA PHE A 54 -13.19 -5.39 -2.89
C PHE A 54 -12.28 -4.22 -3.26
N THR A 55 -12.19 -3.87 -4.54
CA THR A 55 -11.51 -2.65 -4.96
C THR A 55 -12.32 -1.45 -4.48
N ASP A 56 -11.74 -0.59 -3.65
CA ASP A 56 -12.41 0.60 -3.14
C ASP A 56 -12.72 1.60 -4.27
N TYR A 57 -13.66 2.53 -4.02
CA TYR A 57 -13.89 3.68 -4.90
C TYR A 57 -13.19 4.91 -4.31
N ASP A 58 -12.03 5.26 -4.88
CA ASP A 58 -11.32 6.50 -4.58
C ASP A 58 -11.92 7.65 -5.41
N ILE A 59 -12.74 8.50 -4.80
CA ILE A 59 -13.48 9.58 -5.46
C ILE A 59 -12.93 10.93 -5.02
N GLU A 60 -12.58 11.78 -5.98
CA GLU A 60 -12.23 13.17 -5.69
C GLU A 60 -13.34 14.10 -6.16
N LEU A 61 -13.78 15.00 -5.28
CA LEU A 61 -14.80 16.00 -5.54
C LEU A 61 -14.15 17.39 -5.46
N TYR A 62 -14.31 18.20 -6.50
CA TYR A 62 -13.97 19.62 -6.42
C TYR A 62 -15.23 20.44 -6.27
N VAL A 63 -15.29 21.23 -5.20
CA VAL A 63 -16.52 21.84 -4.71
C VAL A 63 -16.36 23.33 -4.42
N ASN A 64 -17.45 24.08 -4.54
CA ASN A 64 -17.48 25.51 -4.21
C ASN A 64 -17.84 25.80 -2.75
N ASN A 65 -18.19 24.77 -1.97
CA ASN A 65 -18.60 24.88 -0.58
C ASN A 65 -18.16 23.61 0.18
N LEU A 66 -17.02 23.68 0.86
CA LEU A 66 -16.50 22.57 1.66
C LEU A 66 -17.32 22.35 2.94
N GLU A 67 -17.82 23.42 3.55
CA GLU A 67 -18.53 23.41 4.82
C GLU A 67 -19.79 22.54 4.76
N TRP A 68 -20.44 22.48 3.59
CA TRP A 68 -21.59 21.60 3.37
C TRP A 68 -21.26 20.11 3.58
N PHE A 69 -20.02 19.70 3.29
CA PHE A 69 -19.53 18.32 3.43
C PHE A 69 -19.00 17.99 4.84
N LEU A 70 -19.02 18.94 5.77
CA LEU A 70 -18.74 18.66 7.20
C LEU A 70 -19.88 17.90 7.89
N GLN A 71 -21.02 17.74 7.23
CA GLN A 71 -22.12 16.90 7.66
C GLN A 71 -22.25 15.70 6.72
N ASP A 72 -22.61 14.54 7.28
CA ASP A 72 -22.65 13.28 6.53
C ASP A 72 -23.99 12.98 5.84
N ASN A 73 -24.96 13.90 5.89
CA ASN A 73 -26.31 13.64 5.36
C ASN A 73 -26.30 13.23 3.88
N TRP A 74 -25.34 13.73 3.10
CA TRP A 74 -25.19 13.38 1.68
C TRP A 74 -24.77 11.92 1.46
N LEU A 75 -24.18 11.25 2.45
CA LEU A 75 -23.78 9.85 2.33
C LEU A 75 -24.98 8.89 2.26
N SER A 76 -26.16 9.32 2.72
CA SER A 76 -27.38 8.49 2.65
C SER A 76 -27.83 8.20 1.21
N HIS A 77 -27.36 8.98 0.22
CA HIS A 77 -27.58 8.69 -1.19
C HIS A 77 -26.92 7.38 -1.63
N PHE A 78 -25.83 6.99 -0.97
CA PHE A 78 -25.07 5.80 -1.31
C PHE A 78 -25.52 4.58 -0.50
N GLY A 79 -25.96 4.75 0.74
CA GLY A 79 -26.46 3.63 1.53
C GLY A 79 -26.40 3.90 3.03
N THR A 80 -26.57 2.84 3.82
CA THR A 80 -26.47 2.94 5.27
C THR A 80 -25.01 2.82 5.69
N LEU A 81 -24.49 3.82 6.42
CA LEU A 81 -23.12 3.79 6.92
C LEU A 81 -22.95 2.74 8.03
N ILE A 82 -21.92 1.90 7.92
CA ILE A 82 -21.37 1.11 9.02
C ILE A 82 -20.41 1.98 9.82
N ALA A 83 -19.45 2.60 9.14
CA ALA A 83 -18.38 3.36 9.76
C ALA A 83 -17.84 4.43 8.81
N ALA A 84 -17.19 5.44 9.39
CA ALA A 84 -16.49 6.47 8.65
C ALA A 84 -15.22 6.94 9.38
N ALA A 85 -14.23 7.42 8.62
CA ALA A 85 -12.97 7.94 9.11
C ALA A 85 -12.62 9.27 8.41
N PRO A 86 -12.11 10.29 9.14
CA PRO A 86 -12.04 10.39 10.62
C PRO A 86 -13.43 10.31 11.28
N LEU A 87 -13.57 10.26 12.61
CA LEU A 87 -14.92 10.18 13.23
C LEU A 87 -15.81 11.38 12.84
N LYS A 88 -15.20 12.57 12.78
CA LYS A 88 -15.84 13.79 12.30
C LYS A 88 -15.01 14.35 11.14
N PRO A 89 -15.60 14.70 9.99
CA PRO A 89 -14.88 15.40 8.94
C PRO A 89 -14.38 16.75 9.46
N ALA A 90 -13.25 17.18 8.94
CA ALA A 90 -12.66 18.48 9.22
C ALA A 90 -12.03 19.00 7.93
N ILE A 91 -12.06 20.32 7.76
CA ILE A 91 -11.32 20.99 6.69
C ILE A 91 -9.87 21.09 7.15
N ASP A 92 -8.95 20.57 6.33
CA ASP A 92 -7.51 20.76 6.45
C ASP A 92 -6.98 21.21 5.09
N GLN A 93 -6.28 22.35 5.04
CA GLN A 93 -5.67 22.88 3.82
C GLN A 93 -6.62 22.91 2.59
N LEU A 94 -7.84 23.41 2.77
CA LEU A 94 -8.88 23.49 1.71
C LEU A 94 -9.32 22.12 1.18
N HIS A 95 -9.29 21.12 2.06
CA HIS A 95 -9.60 19.75 1.71
C HIS A 95 -10.28 19.02 2.89
N ILE A 96 -11.17 18.06 2.58
CA ILE A 96 -11.77 17.14 3.54
C ILE A 96 -11.53 15.70 3.05
N THR A 97 -10.92 14.88 3.90
CA THR A 97 -10.93 13.42 3.72
C THR A 97 -12.16 12.83 4.37
N ARG A 98 -12.90 11.98 3.63
CA ARG A 98 -14.01 11.19 4.17
C ARG A 98 -13.98 9.75 3.64
N LEU A 99 -13.50 8.83 4.46
CA LEU A 99 -13.50 7.39 4.15
C LEU A 99 -14.74 6.75 4.77
N VAL A 100 -15.47 5.93 4.03
CA VAL A 100 -16.74 5.36 4.47
C VAL A 100 -16.87 3.89 4.09
N LEU A 101 -17.53 3.13 4.95
CA LEU A 101 -17.93 1.75 4.70
C LEU A 101 -19.45 1.64 4.83
N PHE A 102 -20.11 1.16 3.78
CA PHE A 102 -21.56 0.97 3.74
C PHE A 102 -21.98 -0.45 4.13
N ASP A 103 -23.26 -0.64 4.43
CA ASP A 103 -23.83 -1.90 4.91
C ASP A 103 -23.95 -3.01 3.86
N ASP A 104 -23.82 -2.66 2.59
CA ASP A 104 -23.60 -3.59 1.46
C ASP A 104 -22.14 -4.08 1.36
N GLY A 105 -21.24 -3.52 2.16
CA GLY A 105 -19.81 -3.82 2.19
C GLY A 105 -18.97 -2.97 1.24
N THR A 106 -19.57 -2.03 0.49
CA THR A 106 -18.84 -1.11 -0.37
C THR A 106 -18.08 -0.10 0.48
N LYS A 107 -16.78 0.05 0.21
CA LYS A 107 -15.93 1.10 0.78
C LYS A 107 -15.69 2.19 -0.26
N MET A 108 -15.76 3.44 0.19
CA MET A 108 -15.49 4.61 -0.62
C MET A 108 -14.58 5.57 0.13
N ASP A 109 -13.59 6.09 -0.58
CA ASP A 109 -12.61 7.02 -0.05
C ASP A 109 -12.81 8.35 -0.80
N PHE A 110 -13.46 9.32 -0.14
CA PHE A 110 -13.67 10.64 -0.71
C PHE A 110 -12.53 11.59 -0.31
N GLN A 111 -11.93 12.26 -1.29
CA GLN A 111 -11.15 13.48 -1.08
C GLN A 111 -11.94 14.65 -1.66
N ILE A 112 -12.29 15.63 -0.84
CA ILE A 112 -13.17 16.74 -1.22
C ILE A 112 -12.35 18.02 -1.15
N TYR A 113 -12.11 18.65 -2.28
CA TYR A 113 -11.22 19.80 -2.44
C TYR A 113 -12.02 21.06 -2.75
N GLN A 114 -11.56 22.21 -2.26
CA GLN A 114 -12.03 23.49 -2.76
C GLN A 114 -11.70 23.63 -4.25
N LEU A 115 -12.65 24.11 -5.06
CA LEU A 115 -12.47 24.26 -6.51
C LEU A 115 -11.24 25.06 -6.90
N ASP A 116 -10.95 26.14 -6.16
CA ASP A 116 -9.77 27.00 -6.33
C ASP A 116 -8.45 26.22 -6.41
N LEU A 117 -8.35 25.06 -5.77
CA LEU A 117 -7.15 24.23 -5.83
C LEU A 117 -6.92 23.74 -7.26
N LEU A 118 -7.98 23.30 -7.95
CA LEU A 118 -7.95 22.81 -9.33
C LEU A 118 -7.48 23.89 -10.30
N GLU A 119 -8.01 25.10 -10.14
CA GLU A 119 -7.69 26.26 -11.00
C GLU A 119 -6.23 26.71 -10.86
N LYS A 120 -5.63 26.46 -9.69
CA LYS A 120 -4.23 26.83 -9.39
C LYS A 120 -3.24 25.73 -9.75
N VAL A 121 -3.70 24.54 -10.18
CA VAL A 121 -2.83 23.43 -10.56
C VAL A 121 -2.11 23.76 -11.87
N SER A 122 -0.80 24.01 -11.77
CA SER A 122 0.07 24.11 -12.95
C SER A 122 0.55 22.75 -13.46
N GLN A 123 0.62 21.76 -12.57
CA GLN A 123 0.98 20.36 -12.86
C GLN A 123 0.16 19.44 -11.94
N LEU A 124 -0.43 18.38 -12.52
CA LEU A 124 -1.20 17.41 -11.76
C LEU A 124 -0.36 16.78 -10.63
N PRO A 125 -0.98 16.41 -9.49
CA PRO A 125 -0.29 15.69 -8.44
C PRO A 125 0.38 14.42 -8.99
N PRO A 126 1.62 14.09 -8.58
CA PRO A 126 2.30 12.86 -9.02
C PRO A 126 1.47 11.59 -8.80
N GLU A 127 0.59 11.60 -7.80
CA GLU A 127 -0.32 10.52 -7.45
C GLU A 127 -1.30 10.17 -8.57
N TYR A 128 -1.67 11.16 -9.39
CA TYR A 128 -2.56 10.96 -10.52
C TYR A 128 -1.92 10.08 -11.59
N ASP A 129 -0.59 9.99 -11.63
CA ASP A 129 0.09 9.06 -12.52
C ASP A 129 -0.22 7.59 -12.19
N ASN A 130 -0.67 7.28 -10.96
CA ASN A 130 -1.20 5.95 -10.64
C ASN A 130 -2.51 5.63 -11.36
N GLY A 131 -3.18 6.64 -11.93
CA GLY A 131 -4.46 6.53 -12.60
C GLY A 131 -5.47 7.54 -12.07
N TYR A 132 -6.13 8.22 -13.01
CA TYR A 132 -7.36 8.97 -12.76
C TYR A 132 -8.24 9.00 -14.01
N GLU A 133 -9.53 9.29 -13.81
CA GLU A 133 -10.52 9.49 -14.85
C GLU A 133 -11.45 10.64 -14.44
N VAL A 134 -11.69 11.57 -15.36
CA VAL A 134 -12.67 12.65 -15.17
C VAL A 134 -14.05 12.09 -15.45
N LEU A 135 -14.86 11.95 -14.39
CA LEU A 135 -16.22 11.43 -14.50
C LEU A 135 -17.25 12.53 -14.79
N LEU A 136 -17.06 13.71 -14.21
CA LEU A 136 -17.91 14.89 -14.39
C LEU A 136 -17.06 16.16 -14.33
N ASP A 137 -17.30 17.10 -15.24
CA ASP A 137 -16.73 18.45 -15.20
C ASP A 137 -17.77 19.44 -15.73
N LYS A 138 -18.44 20.14 -14.81
CA LYS A 138 -19.51 21.09 -15.14
C LYS A 138 -18.97 22.41 -15.70
N ASP A 139 -17.71 22.73 -15.40
CA ASP A 139 -17.10 24.03 -15.66
C ASP A 139 -16.01 23.99 -16.76
N LYS A 140 -15.70 22.80 -17.27
CA LYS A 140 -14.67 22.54 -18.28
C LYS A 140 -13.27 22.98 -17.80
N LEU A 141 -12.94 22.64 -16.56
CA LEU A 141 -11.67 22.95 -15.90
C LEU A 141 -10.56 21.92 -16.17
N THR A 142 -10.90 20.72 -16.66
CA THR A 142 -9.91 19.65 -16.91
C THR A 142 -9.49 19.40 -18.38
N PRO A 143 -9.66 20.30 -19.38
CA PRO A 143 -9.38 19.97 -20.79
C PRO A 143 -7.89 19.76 -21.09
N LEU A 144 -7.00 20.25 -20.22
CA LEU A 144 -5.54 20.11 -20.36
C LEU A 144 -4.95 18.98 -19.52
N PHE A 145 -5.80 18.21 -18.84
CA PHE A 145 -5.37 17.09 -18.02
C PHE A 145 -4.73 16.01 -18.91
N LYS A 146 -3.45 15.73 -18.68
CA LYS A 146 -2.70 14.75 -19.47
C LYS A 146 -2.95 13.35 -18.93
N PRO A 147 -3.18 12.34 -19.81
CA PRO A 147 -3.40 10.98 -19.35
C PRO A 147 -2.20 10.50 -18.50
N PRO A 148 -2.47 9.70 -17.45
CA PRO A 148 -1.44 9.10 -16.63
C PRO A 148 -0.52 8.20 -17.47
N SER A 149 0.78 8.23 -17.17
CA SER A 149 1.77 7.34 -17.77
C SER A 149 1.83 5.98 -17.09
N PHE A 150 1.36 5.89 -15.84
CA PHE A 150 1.41 4.70 -14.97
C PHE A 150 2.81 4.24 -14.57
N GLN A 151 3.82 5.12 -14.71
CA GLN A 151 5.23 4.79 -14.50
C GLN A 151 5.82 5.37 -13.22
N ALA A 152 5.17 6.34 -12.57
CA ALA A 152 5.67 7.03 -11.38
C ALA A 152 5.99 6.06 -10.23
N TYR A 153 5.27 4.94 -10.17
CA TYR A 153 5.37 3.92 -9.14
C TYR A 153 6.11 2.65 -9.58
N HIS A 154 6.76 2.68 -10.75
CA HIS A 154 7.69 1.62 -11.10
C HIS A 154 8.84 1.55 -10.09
N VAL A 155 9.31 0.34 -9.80
CA VAL A 155 10.50 0.14 -8.99
C VAL A 155 11.66 0.88 -9.65
N LYS A 156 12.39 1.67 -8.85
CA LYS A 156 13.57 2.39 -9.33
C LYS A 156 14.84 1.66 -8.86
N PRO A 157 15.88 1.58 -9.69
CA PRO A 157 17.16 1.06 -9.25
C PRO A 157 17.71 1.94 -8.12
N PRO A 158 18.24 1.35 -7.03
CA PRO A 158 18.89 2.12 -5.99
C PRO A 158 20.20 2.73 -6.49
N THR A 159 20.64 3.79 -5.84
CA THR A 159 22.04 4.20 -5.93
C THR A 159 22.93 3.20 -5.18
N LYS A 160 24.22 3.21 -5.48
CA LYS A 160 25.21 2.39 -4.78
C LYS A 160 25.18 2.61 -3.26
N ASP A 161 25.04 3.86 -2.83
CA ASP A 161 25.00 4.22 -1.41
C ASP A 161 23.70 3.77 -0.73
N GLN A 162 22.55 3.90 -1.41
CA GLN A 162 21.27 3.40 -0.91
C GLN A 162 21.28 1.88 -0.72
N TYR A 163 21.85 1.16 -1.68
CA TYR A 163 22.01 -0.29 -1.60
C TYR A 163 22.94 -0.67 -0.44
N ALA A 164 24.11 -0.04 -0.33
CA ALA A 164 25.08 -0.34 0.73
C ALA A 164 24.52 -0.05 2.13
N GLU A 165 23.85 1.08 2.31
CA GLU A 165 23.21 1.46 3.58
C GLU A 165 22.13 0.47 3.98
N LEU A 166 21.27 0.06 3.04
CA LEU A 166 20.20 -0.90 3.30
C LEU A 166 20.75 -2.28 3.69
N VAL A 167 21.80 -2.76 3.01
CA VAL A 167 22.46 -4.02 3.35
C VAL A 167 23.12 -3.95 4.74
N ASN A 168 23.83 -2.87 5.05
CA ASN A 168 24.44 -2.68 6.36
C ASN A 168 23.40 -2.63 7.50
N SER A 169 22.36 -1.81 7.32
CA SER A 169 21.27 -1.64 8.28
C SER A 169 20.51 -2.95 8.52
N PHE A 170 20.24 -3.72 7.46
CA PHE A 170 19.62 -5.05 7.59
C PHE A 170 20.41 -5.94 8.54
N TRP A 171 21.70 -6.13 8.26
CA TRP A 171 22.55 -7.04 9.01
C TRP A 171 22.73 -6.60 10.46
N TRP A 172 22.91 -5.30 10.69
CA TRP A 172 22.98 -4.73 12.04
C TRP A 172 21.72 -5.05 12.86
N ASP A 173 20.54 -4.84 12.29
CA ASP A 173 19.28 -5.00 13.02
C ASP A 173 18.91 -6.46 13.32
N THR A 174 19.49 -7.45 12.59
CA THR A 174 19.35 -8.87 12.95
C THR A 174 19.83 -9.15 14.38
N SER A 175 20.81 -8.39 14.87
CA SER A 175 21.35 -8.52 16.22
C SER A 175 20.33 -8.18 17.31
N TYR A 176 19.39 -7.26 17.04
CA TYR A 176 18.32 -6.95 17.98
C TYR A 176 17.33 -8.10 18.09
N VAL A 177 16.94 -8.71 16.97
CA VAL A 177 16.02 -9.86 16.97
C VAL A 177 16.63 -11.01 17.75
N ALA A 178 17.89 -11.36 17.48
CA ALA A 178 18.58 -12.46 18.16
C ALA A 178 18.64 -12.26 19.68
N LYS A 179 19.05 -11.07 20.15
CA LYS A 179 19.08 -10.74 21.59
C LYS A 179 17.69 -10.84 22.22
N SER A 180 16.68 -10.31 21.53
CA SER A 180 15.31 -10.25 22.05
C SER A 180 14.69 -11.63 22.15
N LEU A 181 14.93 -12.51 21.16
CA LEU A 181 14.46 -13.90 21.21
C LEU A 181 15.12 -14.69 22.34
N TRP A 182 16.42 -14.51 22.57
CA TRP A 182 17.11 -15.14 23.70
C TRP A 182 16.58 -14.67 25.07
N ARG A 183 16.11 -13.42 25.15
CA ARG A 183 15.49 -12.84 26.36
C ARG A 183 14.00 -13.18 26.53
N ASP A 184 13.41 -13.95 25.61
CA ASP A 184 11.97 -14.21 25.55
C ASP A 184 11.12 -12.92 25.41
N GLU A 185 11.66 -11.90 24.74
CA GLU A 185 11.01 -10.60 24.49
C GLU A 185 10.20 -10.64 23.18
N LEU A 186 9.22 -11.56 23.08
CA LEU A 186 8.49 -11.86 21.83
C LEU A 186 7.88 -10.61 21.16
N PHE A 187 7.26 -9.71 21.92
CA PHE A 187 6.61 -8.54 21.32
C PHE A 187 7.61 -7.62 20.62
N PHE A 188 8.76 -7.39 21.25
CA PHE A 188 9.81 -6.55 20.69
C PHE A 188 10.55 -7.25 19.54
N SER A 189 10.77 -8.58 19.63
CA SER A 189 11.36 -9.34 18.53
C SER A 189 10.46 -9.34 17.29
N LYS A 190 9.13 -9.45 17.46
CA LYS A 190 8.15 -9.32 16.37
C LYS A 190 8.13 -7.93 15.76
N TYR A 191 8.19 -6.87 16.57
CA TYR A 191 8.33 -5.50 16.07
C TYR A 191 9.61 -5.35 15.21
N MET A 192 10.76 -5.80 15.72
CA MET A 192 12.02 -5.71 14.99
C MET A 192 12.02 -6.56 13.71
N LEU A 193 11.54 -7.80 13.75
CA LEU A 193 11.55 -8.67 12.58
C LEU A 193 10.50 -8.24 11.54
N ASP A 194 9.26 -7.97 11.95
CA ASP A 194 8.16 -7.74 11.02
C ASP A 194 7.94 -6.28 10.65
N SER A 195 8.22 -5.32 11.53
CA SER A 195 7.99 -3.89 11.24
C SER A 195 9.26 -3.19 10.78
N ILE A 196 10.41 -3.56 11.33
CA ILE A 196 11.70 -2.96 10.93
C ILE A 196 12.33 -3.76 9.80
N ILE A 197 12.77 -4.99 10.06
CA ILE A 197 13.56 -5.75 9.08
C ILE A 197 12.75 -6.07 7.82
N ARG A 198 11.52 -6.60 7.99
CA ARG A 198 10.70 -7.00 6.84
C ARG A 198 10.29 -5.82 5.97
N ILE A 199 9.77 -4.74 6.57
CA ILE A 199 9.21 -3.61 5.81
C ILE A 199 10.29 -2.64 5.33
N ASN A 200 11.31 -2.36 6.15
CA ASN A 200 12.30 -1.34 5.80
C ASN A 200 13.47 -1.90 4.99
N TYR A 201 13.76 -3.22 5.05
CA TYR A 201 14.92 -3.81 4.38
C TYR A 201 14.57 -4.94 3.43
N LEU A 202 13.88 -5.99 3.90
CA LEU A 202 13.57 -7.15 3.06
C LEU A 202 12.62 -6.77 1.92
N GLN A 203 11.59 -5.96 2.20
CA GLN A 203 10.64 -5.52 1.18
C GLN A 203 11.33 -4.72 0.07
N PRO A 204 12.12 -3.65 0.32
CA PRO A 204 12.87 -2.98 -0.74
C PRO A 204 13.83 -3.89 -1.50
N MET A 205 14.47 -4.85 -0.83
CA MET A 205 15.36 -5.81 -1.51
C MET A 205 14.58 -6.72 -2.47
N ILE A 206 13.40 -7.21 -2.07
CA ILE A 206 12.50 -7.96 -2.97
C ILE A 206 11.99 -7.06 -4.11
N GLU A 207 11.67 -5.80 -3.84
CA GLU A 207 11.28 -4.83 -4.87
C GLU A 207 12.41 -4.65 -5.89
N TRP A 208 13.66 -4.45 -5.46
CA TRP A 208 14.81 -4.34 -6.36
C TRP A 208 15.06 -5.61 -7.15
N HIS A 209 14.95 -6.79 -6.53
CA HIS A 209 15.02 -8.06 -7.25
C HIS A 209 13.93 -8.14 -8.33
N ILE A 210 12.68 -7.80 -8.02
CA ILE A 210 11.60 -7.71 -9.02
C ILE A 210 11.95 -6.69 -10.11
N GLY A 211 12.50 -5.53 -9.75
CA GLY A 211 12.98 -4.52 -10.69
C GLY A 211 14.01 -5.08 -11.67
N VAL A 212 15.04 -5.78 -11.18
CA VAL A 212 16.04 -6.47 -12.01
C VAL A 212 15.38 -7.45 -12.98
N GLN A 213 14.48 -8.31 -12.49
CA GLN A 213 13.83 -9.35 -13.29
C GLN A 213 12.87 -8.80 -14.36
N HIS A 214 12.33 -7.58 -14.15
CA HIS A 214 11.33 -6.96 -15.01
C HIS A 214 11.82 -5.65 -15.64
N SER A 215 13.14 -5.46 -15.76
CA SER A 215 13.75 -4.28 -16.39
C SER A 215 13.25 -2.94 -15.83
N TRP A 216 12.97 -2.91 -14.51
CA TRP A 216 12.48 -1.74 -13.76
C TRP A 216 11.14 -1.19 -14.26
N GLY A 217 10.39 -1.98 -15.05
CA GLY A 217 9.16 -1.56 -15.73
C GLY A 217 7.87 -1.98 -15.04
N VAL A 218 7.91 -2.30 -13.73
CA VAL A 218 6.75 -2.85 -13.00
C VAL A 218 6.57 -2.19 -11.63
N ASN A 219 5.34 -2.22 -11.15
CA ASN A 219 4.93 -1.73 -9.84
C ASN A 219 4.41 -2.92 -8.97
N PRO A 220 5.21 -3.47 -8.05
CA PRO A 220 4.78 -4.52 -7.11
C PRO A 220 3.80 -4.04 -6.03
N ASN A 221 3.40 -2.76 -6.09
CA ASN A 221 2.49 -2.07 -5.20
C ASN A 221 3.05 -1.88 -3.78
N LYS A 222 2.45 -0.97 -3.02
CA LYS A 222 2.89 -0.61 -1.67
C LYS A 222 2.92 -1.85 -0.77
N HIS A 223 3.94 -1.92 0.06
CA HIS A 223 4.12 -2.99 1.07
C HIS A 223 4.13 -4.41 0.50
N GLY A 224 4.65 -4.57 -0.73
CA GLY A 224 4.76 -5.87 -1.38
C GLY A 224 3.42 -6.56 -1.67
N ARG A 225 2.32 -5.79 -1.72
CA ARG A 225 0.96 -6.30 -1.90
C ARG A 225 0.84 -7.26 -3.09
N TRP A 226 1.65 -7.07 -4.14
CA TRP A 226 1.62 -7.91 -5.35
C TRP A 226 2.87 -8.78 -5.55
N PHE A 227 3.78 -8.92 -4.58
CA PHE A 227 5.00 -9.72 -4.73
C PHE A 227 4.75 -11.12 -5.29
N LYS A 228 3.75 -11.85 -4.77
CA LYS A 228 3.38 -13.20 -5.25
C LYS A 228 3.09 -13.29 -6.75
N ARG A 229 2.75 -12.17 -7.40
CA ARG A 229 2.46 -12.09 -8.84
C ARG A 229 3.71 -11.86 -9.68
N TYR A 230 4.76 -11.31 -9.09
CA TYR A 230 5.99 -10.92 -9.80
C TYR A 230 7.15 -11.88 -9.55
N VAL A 231 7.13 -12.63 -8.45
CA VAL A 231 8.17 -13.60 -8.11
C VAL A 231 7.78 -15.02 -8.51
N GLN A 232 8.80 -15.85 -8.76
CA GLN A 232 8.59 -17.27 -9.05
C GLN A 232 8.02 -18.01 -7.83
N PRO A 233 7.22 -19.08 -8.01
CA PRO A 233 6.62 -19.83 -6.91
C PRO A 233 7.62 -20.29 -5.85
N ALA A 234 8.82 -20.72 -6.26
CA ALA A 234 9.87 -21.14 -5.34
C ALA A 234 10.38 -20.00 -4.43
N LEU A 235 10.54 -18.79 -4.98
CA LEU A 235 10.90 -17.61 -4.21
C LEU A 235 9.76 -17.19 -3.26
N TRP A 236 8.50 -17.28 -3.71
CA TRP A 236 7.36 -17.01 -2.85
C TRP A 236 7.29 -17.95 -1.64
N THR A 237 7.51 -19.25 -1.82
CA THR A 237 7.58 -20.21 -0.71
C THR A 237 8.64 -19.83 0.32
N ARG A 238 9.79 -19.33 -0.12
CA ARG A 238 10.87 -18.86 0.78
C ARG A 238 10.51 -17.57 1.49
N ILE A 239 9.81 -16.64 0.83
CA ILE A 239 9.24 -15.46 1.48
C ILE A 239 8.25 -15.91 2.57
N GLU A 240 7.39 -16.91 2.32
CA GLU A 240 6.46 -17.44 3.33
C GLU A 240 7.19 -18.04 4.55
N GLN A 241 8.36 -18.65 4.36
CA GLN A 241 9.19 -19.19 5.44
C GLN A 241 9.84 -18.13 6.34
N THR A 242 9.77 -16.84 5.95
CA THR A 242 10.22 -15.74 6.80
C THR A 242 9.18 -15.30 7.83
N TYR A 243 7.95 -15.79 7.77
CA TYR A 243 6.91 -15.48 8.76
C TYR A 243 6.92 -16.50 9.91
N ALA A 244 6.53 -16.05 11.10
CA ALA A 244 6.38 -16.90 12.27
C ALA A 244 5.16 -16.48 13.12
N GLY A 245 4.56 -17.46 13.78
CA GLY A 245 3.54 -17.26 14.82
C GLY A 245 4.15 -16.84 16.16
N SER A 246 3.61 -17.36 17.26
CA SER A 246 4.05 -17.02 18.62
C SER A 246 5.15 -17.93 19.17
N SER A 247 5.53 -19.01 18.47
CA SER A 247 6.59 -19.91 18.92
C SER A 247 7.95 -19.23 18.83
N VAL A 248 8.73 -19.26 19.91
CA VAL A 248 10.09 -18.70 19.95
C VAL A 248 10.98 -19.38 18.90
N GLU A 249 10.91 -20.71 18.82
CA GLU A 249 11.68 -21.49 17.85
C GLU A 249 11.28 -21.17 16.40
N ASP A 250 9.99 -20.99 16.12
CA ASP A 250 9.56 -20.59 14.77
C ASP A 250 10.09 -19.19 14.42
N ASN A 251 10.21 -18.29 15.40
CA ASN A 251 10.76 -16.95 15.17
C ASN A 251 12.29 -16.98 14.95
N TRP A 252 13.04 -17.88 15.60
CA TRP A 252 14.44 -18.13 15.26
C TRP A 252 14.60 -18.64 13.84
N ASN A 253 13.78 -19.62 13.44
CA ASN A 253 13.77 -20.13 12.07
C ASN A 253 13.41 -19.03 11.06
N ALA A 254 12.40 -18.20 11.35
CA ALA A 254 12.04 -17.06 10.51
C ALA A 254 13.17 -16.02 10.38
N LEU A 255 13.90 -15.73 11.47
CA LEU A 255 15.07 -14.85 11.42
C LEU A 255 16.14 -15.41 10.47
N PHE A 256 16.52 -16.67 10.62
CA PHE A 256 17.55 -17.28 9.76
C PHE A 256 17.09 -17.42 8.30
N ASN A 257 15.82 -17.74 8.06
CA ASN A 257 15.25 -17.75 6.71
C ASN A 257 15.29 -16.35 6.08
N THR A 258 15.00 -15.31 6.87
CA THR A 258 15.08 -13.91 6.44
C THR A 258 16.51 -13.52 6.07
N MET A 259 17.50 -13.86 6.91
CA MET A 259 18.93 -13.62 6.65
C MET A 259 19.41 -14.28 5.37
N ASN A 260 19.09 -15.56 5.19
CA ASN A 260 19.49 -16.32 4.00
C ASN A 260 18.83 -15.76 2.73
N LEU A 261 17.54 -15.46 2.78
CA LEU A 261 16.81 -14.89 1.65
C LEU A 261 17.36 -13.52 1.27
N PHE A 262 17.56 -12.64 2.26
CA PHE A 262 18.08 -11.30 2.02
C PHE A 262 19.47 -11.34 1.39
N SER A 263 20.39 -12.17 1.91
CA SER A 263 21.74 -12.35 1.36
C SER A 263 21.70 -12.70 -0.13
N GLU A 264 20.90 -13.71 -0.49
CA GLU A 264 20.79 -14.16 -1.88
C GLU A 264 20.30 -13.07 -2.81
N LEU A 265 19.21 -12.39 -2.44
CA LEU A 265 18.64 -11.31 -3.24
C LEU A 265 19.59 -10.12 -3.33
N ALA A 266 20.27 -9.76 -2.24
CA ALA A 266 21.25 -8.69 -2.22
C ALA A 266 22.42 -8.99 -3.15
N ILE A 267 22.99 -10.20 -3.11
CA ILE A 267 24.07 -10.62 -4.00
C ILE A 267 23.64 -10.54 -5.46
N GLU A 268 22.43 -11.02 -5.80
CA GLU A 268 21.91 -10.96 -7.17
C GLU A 268 21.73 -9.53 -7.67
N VAL A 269 21.06 -8.68 -6.87
CA VAL A 269 20.82 -7.27 -7.20
C VAL A 269 22.14 -6.51 -7.30
N GLY A 270 23.06 -6.72 -6.37
CA GLY A 270 24.40 -6.12 -6.37
C GLY A 270 25.20 -6.54 -7.59
N ALA A 271 25.19 -7.81 -7.96
CA ALA A 271 25.86 -8.29 -9.17
C ALA A 271 25.30 -7.64 -10.45
N TYR A 272 23.98 -7.54 -10.57
CA TYR A 272 23.32 -6.90 -11.72
C TYR A 272 23.68 -5.41 -11.84
N LEU A 273 23.69 -4.69 -10.70
CA LEU A 273 23.99 -3.25 -10.65
C LEU A 273 25.49 -2.94 -10.56
N SER A 274 26.35 -3.96 -10.51
CA SER A 274 27.80 -3.81 -10.25
C SER A 274 28.12 -3.12 -8.92
N TYR A 275 27.33 -3.40 -7.88
CA TYR A 275 27.54 -2.91 -6.51
C TYR A 275 28.17 -4.01 -5.65
N PRO A 276 29.19 -3.68 -4.82
CA PRO A 276 29.86 -4.65 -3.98
C PRO A 276 28.95 -5.12 -2.86
N TYR A 277 29.04 -6.41 -2.52
CA TYR A 277 28.38 -6.99 -1.35
C TYR A 277 29.43 -7.43 -0.32
N ASP A 278 29.29 -6.98 0.92
CA ASP A 278 30.21 -7.32 2.01
C ASP A 278 29.85 -8.69 2.60
N LYS A 279 30.48 -9.74 2.05
CA LYS A 279 30.28 -11.11 2.51
C LYS A 279 30.86 -11.36 3.90
N GLU A 280 31.93 -10.65 4.27
CA GLU A 280 32.58 -10.82 5.57
C GLU A 280 31.68 -10.31 6.70
N MET A 281 31.01 -9.18 6.49
CA MET A 281 30.00 -8.67 7.43
C MET A 281 28.85 -9.66 7.64
N GLU A 282 28.29 -10.21 6.55
CA GLU A 282 27.26 -11.26 6.63
C GLU A 282 27.74 -12.45 7.48
N GLU A 283 28.93 -12.97 7.21
CA GLU A 283 29.45 -14.15 7.89
C GLU A 283 29.61 -13.90 9.40
N ARG A 284 30.15 -12.73 9.76
CA ARG A 284 30.33 -12.31 11.16
C ARG A 284 29.00 -12.15 11.89
N LEU A 285 28.00 -11.51 11.27
CA LEU A 285 26.69 -11.30 11.90
C LEU A 285 25.83 -12.57 11.91
N THR A 286 25.98 -13.44 10.91
CA THR A 286 25.39 -14.78 10.93
C THR A 286 25.95 -15.62 12.08
N ALA A 287 27.27 -15.62 12.27
CA ALA A 287 27.91 -16.29 13.39
C ALA A 287 27.46 -15.71 14.73
N TYR A 288 27.35 -14.37 14.82
CA TYR A 288 26.84 -13.69 16.01
C TYR A 288 25.44 -14.18 16.42
N CYS A 289 24.48 -14.19 15.49
CA CYS A 289 23.11 -14.62 15.77
C CYS A 289 23.03 -16.11 16.12
N LYS A 290 23.80 -16.97 15.43
CA LYS A 290 23.87 -18.41 15.73
C LYS A 290 24.45 -18.68 17.12
N ASN A 291 25.49 -17.93 17.52
CA ASN A 291 26.07 -18.06 18.85
C ASN A 291 25.04 -17.73 19.92
N ILE A 292 24.29 -16.63 19.77
CA ILE A 292 23.21 -16.28 20.71
C ILE A 292 22.15 -17.37 20.79
N TYR A 293 21.73 -17.95 19.66
CA TYR A 293 20.76 -19.04 19.63
C TYR A 293 21.20 -20.27 20.44
N THR A 294 22.50 -20.54 20.51
CA THR A 294 23.07 -21.67 21.26
C THR A 294 23.41 -21.38 22.72
N LEU A 295 23.25 -20.13 23.17
CA LEU A 295 23.47 -19.79 24.57
C LEU A 295 22.43 -20.49 25.46
N PRO A 296 22.82 -20.90 26.68
CA PRO A 296 21.92 -21.60 27.61
C PRO A 296 20.75 -20.75 28.09
#